data_AF-A0A2I6S4F6-F1
#
_entry.id   AF-A0A2I6S4F6-F1
#
_cell.length_a   1.000
_cell.length_b   1.000
_cell.length_c   1.000
_cell.angle_alpha   90.00
_cell.angle_beta   90.00
_cell.angle_gamma   90.00
#
_symmetry.space_group_name_H-M   'P 1'
#
loop_
_entity.id
_entity.type
_entity.pdbx_description
1 polymer ?
#
loop_
_entity_poly.entity_id
_entity_poly.type
_entity_poly.pdbx_seq_one_letter_code
_entity_poly.pdbx_strand_id
1 'polypeptide(L)'
;MSMTWLPSGQGTLQGSPSQGWRIQLQPQHLKTGEFQKGRAYSVKLANWVKPMLDEYIEEYRNTLLAGNQSDYLLVGGRKGRIWEGFGKTVFNLTRRYIPGSPGFGPHAVRHLVATSWLRKYPGDFLAVAELLNDNLTTVLANYAHLRRDDSFARYEAYIDTLT
;
A
#
# COMPACT_ATOMS: atom_id res chain seq x y z
N MET A 1 4.29 7.65 12.08
CA MET A 1 3.68 8.69 11.24
C MET A 1 2.27 8.28 10.86
N SER A 2 1.35 9.22 10.75
CA SER A 2 -0.06 8.95 10.41
C SER A 2 -0.49 9.85 9.28
N MET A 3 -1.26 9.33 8.33
CA MET A 3 -1.80 10.12 7.23
C MET A 3 -2.90 11.06 7.73
N THR A 4 -2.99 12.24 7.12
CA THR A 4 -3.99 13.26 7.38
C THR A 4 -4.88 13.54 6.18
N TRP A 5 -6.09 14.03 6.45
CA TRP A 5 -7.05 14.55 5.50
C TRP A 5 -7.72 15.80 6.08
N LEU A 6 -7.83 16.84 5.25
CA LEU A 6 -8.43 18.13 5.59
C LEU A 6 -9.37 18.54 4.44
N PRO A 7 -10.56 19.08 4.72
CA PRO A 7 -11.45 19.61 3.68
C PRO A 7 -10.80 20.69 2.80
N SER A 8 -9.80 21.41 3.33
CA SER A 8 -9.01 22.41 2.59
C SER A 8 -8.08 21.80 1.53
N GLY A 9 -7.90 20.48 1.50
CA GLY A 9 -6.96 19.80 0.61
C GLY A 9 -5.49 19.88 1.05
N GLN A 10 -5.20 20.41 2.24
CA GLN A 10 -3.84 20.57 2.76
C GLN A 10 -3.29 19.34 3.52
N GLY A 11 -4.07 18.25 3.59
CA GLY A 11 -3.64 17.00 4.22
C GLY A 11 -2.63 16.21 3.38
N THR A 12 -2.14 15.09 3.93
CA THR A 12 -1.34 14.12 3.15
C THR A 12 -2.16 13.38 2.10
N LEU A 13 -3.48 13.30 2.27
CA LEU A 13 -4.40 12.92 1.21
C LEU A 13 -4.97 14.19 0.59
N GLN A 14 -4.79 14.34 -0.72
CA GLN A 14 -5.28 15.48 -1.49
C GLN A 14 -6.14 15.01 -2.66
N GLY A 15 -7.03 15.88 -3.13
CA GLY A 15 -7.94 15.62 -4.24
C GLY A 15 -9.40 15.58 -3.80
N SER A 16 -10.22 14.95 -4.62
CA SER A 16 -11.67 14.88 -4.43
C SER A 16 -12.27 13.69 -5.19
N PRO A 17 -13.55 13.36 -4.96
CA PRO A 17 -14.26 12.38 -5.76
C PRO A 17 -14.30 12.70 -7.27
N SER A 18 -14.24 13.98 -7.66
CA SER A 18 -14.23 14.36 -9.08
C SER A 18 -12.84 14.34 -9.71
N GLN A 19 -11.81 14.71 -8.96
CA GLN A 19 -10.43 14.81 -9.46
C GLN A 19 -9.61 13.53 -9.24
N GLY A 20 -10.13 12.62 -8.41
CA GLY A 20 -9.38 11.48 -7.88
C GLY A 20 -8.46 11.90 -6.74
N TRP A 21 -7.91 10.90 -6.06
CA TRP A 21 -7.14 11.11 -4.85
C TRP A 21 -5.64 10.90 -5.09
N ARG A 22 -4.82 11.64 -4.35
CA ARG A 22 -3.36 11.51 -4.33
C ARG A 22 -2.83 11.48 -2.91
N ILE A 23 -1.87 10.60 -2.66
CA ILE A 23 -1.09 10.58 -1.42
C ILE A 23 0.14 11.44 -1.64
N GLN A 24 0.35 12.40 -0.75
CA GLN A 24 1.50 13.30 -0.70
C GLN A 24 2.19 13.19 0.65
N LEU A 25 3.39 12.65 0.65
CA LEU A 25 4.24 12.51 1.85
C LEU A 25 5.53 13.28 1.64
N GLN A 26 5.89 14.09 2.63
CA GLN A 26 7.20 14.74 2.70
C GLN A 26 8.24 13.79 3.29
N PRO A 27 9.55 14.04 3.14
CA PRO A 27 10.59 13.19 3.72
C PRO A 27 10.41 12.93 5.22
N GLN A 28 9.98 13.95 5.97
CA GLN A 28 9.66 13.82 7.40
C GLN A 28 8.53 12.83 7.70
N HIS A 29 7.66 12.54 6.73
CA HIS A 29 6.56 11.58 6.86
C HIS A 29 6.99 10.13 6.69
N LEU A 30 8.21 9.90 6.20
CA LEU A 30 8.74 8.56 5.93
C LEU A 30 9.57 8.07 7.12
N LYS A 31 9.51 6.77 7.41
CA LYS A 31 10.17 6.11 8.56
C LYS A 31 11.68 6.36 8.61
N THR A 32 12.25 6.76 7.49
CA THR A 32 13.66 6.98 7.27
C THR A 32 13.83 8.26 6.46
N GLY A 33 14.02 9.39 7.15
CA GLY A 33 14.34 10.67 6.51
C GLY A 33 15.60 10.62 5.63
N GLU A 34 16.40 9.55 5.72
CA GLU A 34 17.64 9.36 4.97
C GLU A 34 17.57 8.40 3.78
N PHE A 35 16.57 7.52 3.65
CA PHE A 35 16.70 6.34 2.76
C PHE A 35 16.17 6.51 1.34
N GLN A 36 15.47 7.62 1.05
CA GLN A 36 15.29 8.10 -0.31
C GLN A 36 15.55 9.59 -0.33
N LYS A 37 16.80 9.97 -0.66
CA LYS A 37 17.29 11.33 -0.94
C LYS A 37 16.14 12.32 -1.25
N GLY A 38 15.59 12.97 -0.22
CA GLY A 38 14.73 14.16 -0.31
C GLY A 38 13.51 14.14 -1.23
N ARG A 39 13.06 13.00 -1.78
CA ARG A 39 11.94 13.01 -2.75
C ARG A 39 10.61 12.88 -2.02
N ALA A 40 9.80 13.93 -2.12
CA ALA A 40 8.40 13.87 -1.76
C ALA A 40 7.73 12.70 -2.50
N TYR A 41 7.02 11.85 -1.77
CA TYR A 41 6.26 10.74 -2.34
C TYR A 41 4.90 11.28 -2.74
N SER A 42 4.64 11.34 -4.06
CA SER A 42 3.38 11.81 -4.63
C SER A 42 2.84 10.78 -5.61
N VAL A 43 1.81 10.03 -5.20
CA VAL A 43 1.21 8.99 -6.04
C VAL A 43 -0.29 9.19 -6.18
N LYS A 44 -0.80 8.89 -7.38
CA LYS A 44 -2.25 8.78 -7.60
C LYS A 44 -2.74 7.48 -6.96
N LEU A 45 -3.83 7.55 -6.21
CA LEU A 45 -4.51 6.36 -5.74
C LEU A 45 -5.12 5.60 -6.92
N ALA A 46 -5.01 4.28 -6.87
CA ALA A 46 -5.56 3.44 -7.92
C ALA A 46 -7.08 3.66 -8.04
N ASN A 47 -7.59 3.69 -9.27
CA ASN A 47 -9.00 4.00 -9.53
C ASN A 47 -9.96 3.04 -8.80
N TRP A 48 -9.56 1.80 -8.57
CA TRP A 48 -10.38 0.80 -7.85
C TRP A 48 -10.49 1.07 -6.35
N VAL A 49 -9.54 1.81 -5.75
CA VAL A 49 -9.60 2.21 -4.32
C VAL A 49 -10.49 3.43 -4.14
N LYS A 50 -10.60 4.27 -5.16
CA LYS A 50 -11.35 5.53 -5.13
C LYS A 50 -12.76 5.38 -4.53
N PRO A 51 -13.66 4.49 -5.02
CA PRO A 51 -15.02 4.41 -4.48
C PRO A 51 -15.04 4.07 -2.97
N MET A 52 -14.12 3.22 -2.49
CA MET A 52 -14.02 2.89 -1.07
C MET A 52 -13.59 4.10 -0.23
N LEU A 53 -12.73 4.95 -0.79
CA LEU A 53 -12.24 6.14 -0.10
C LEU A 53 -13.26 7.28 -0.12
N ASP A 54 -14.01 7.42 -1.21
CA ASP A 54 -15.14 8.35 -1.31
C ASP A 54 -16.19 8.00 -0.24
N GLU A 55 -16.66 6.74 -0.22
CA GLU A 55 -17.64 6.25 0.76
C GLU A 55 -17.14 6.44 2.20
N TYR A 56 -15.85 6.17 2.45
CA TYR A 56 -15.25 6.43 3.76
C TYR A 56 -15.31 7.90 4.16
N ILE A 57 -14.89 8.81 3.30
CA ILE A 57 -14.80 10.24 3.60
C ILE A 57 -16.20 10.85 3.75
N GLU A 58 -17.12 10.49 2.85
CA GLU A 58 -18.46 11.08 2.75
C GLU A 58 -19.43 10.51 3.78
N GLU A 59 -19.39 9.20 4.05
CA GLU A 59 -20.41 8.52 4.87
C GLU A 59 -19.88 8.10 6.25
N TYR A 60 -18.74 7.40 6.29
CA TYR A 60 -18.31 6.73 7.52
C TYR A 60 -17.49 7.61 8.46
N ARG A 61 -16.62 8.47 7.91
CA ARG A 61 -15.64 9.22 8.70
C ARG A 61 -16.30 10.14 9.70
N ASN A 62 -17.35 10.86 9.31
CA ASN A 62 -18.10 11.76 10.21
C ASN A 62 -18.77 11.01 11.35
N THR A 63 -19.34 9.83 11.07
CA THR A 63 -19.93 8.94 12.09
C THR A 63 -18.87 8.50 13.10
N LEU A 64 -17.68 8.10 12.64
CA LEU A 64 -16.58 7.68 13.51
C LEU A 64 -16.00 8.83 14.34
N LEU A 65 -16.06 10.07 13.83
CA LEU A 65 -15.65 11.25 14.57
C LEU A 65 -16.60 11.59 15.72
N ALA A 66 -17.90 11.30 15.58
CA ALA A 66 -18.91 11.55 16.61
C ALA A 66 -18.83 12.99 17.17
N GLY A 67 -18.72 13.98 16.28
CA GLY A 67 -18.61 15.41 16.62
C GLY A 67 -17.22 15.90 17.03
N ASN A 68 -16.21 15.01 17.12
CA ASN A 68 -14.84 15.40 17.42
C ASN A 68 -14.10 15.89 16.16
N GLN A 69 -13.15 16.79 16.34
CA GLN A 69 -12.25 17.23 15.27
C GLN A 69 -11.03 16.31 15.18
N SER A 70 -10.58 16.02 13.96
CA SER A 70 -9.35 15.26 13.72
C SER A 70 -8.84 15.48 12.31
N ASP A 71 -7.52 15.65 12.21
CA ASP A 71 -6.83 15.75 10.93
C ASP A 71 -6.44 14.37 10.40
N TYR A 72 -6.53 13.29 11.19
CA TYR A 72 -6.13 11.96 10.73
C TYR A 72 -7.05 11.47 9.63
N LEU A 73 -6.47 10.90 8.56
CA LEU A 73 -7.25 10.30 7.47
C LEU A 73 -8.14 9.19 8.03
N LEU A 74 -7.52 8.15 8.60
CA LEU A 74 -8.22 7.03 9.22
C LEU A 74 -8.35 7.27 10.73
N VAL A 75 -9.56 7.59 11.17
CA VAL A 75 -9.89 7.80 12.59
C VAL A 75 -10.33 6.49 13.25
N GLY A 76 -9.87 6.26 14.47
CA GLY A 76 -10.40 5.19 15.32
C GLY A 76 -11.68 5.66 16.03
N GLY A 77 -12.54 4.72 16.43
CA GLY A 77 -13.81 5.01 17.11
C GLY A 77 -13.72 5.69 18.49
N ARG A 78 -12.54 6.18 18.91
CA ARG A 78 -12.35 6.92 20.17
C ARG A 78 -11.93 8.36 19.87
N LYS A 79 -12.88 9.29 19.92
CA LYS A 79 -12.68 10.75 19.97
C LYS A 79 -11.71 11.30 18.90
N GLY A 80 -11.82 10.83 17.65
CA GLY A 80 -10.99 11.31 16.55
C GLY A 80 -9.48 11.01 16.68
N ARG A 81 -9.08 10.08 17.54
CA ARG A 81 -7.66 9.67 17.64
C ARG A 81 -7.25 8.78 16.48
N ILE A 82 -5.93 8.67 16.29
CA ILE A 82 -5.33 7.70 15.37
C ILE A 82 -5.86 6.29 15.65
N TRP A 83 -6.12 5.54 14.58
CA TRP A 83 -6.56 4.16 14.70
C TRP A 83 -5.40 3.20 15.05
N GLU A 84 -5.10 3.07 16.35
CA GLU A 84 -4.06 2.16 16.86
C GLU A 84 -4.36 0.68 16.58
N GLY A 85 -5.64 0.31 16.50
CA GLY A 85 -6.11 -1.06 16.27
C GLY A 85 -6.04 -1.56 14.83
N PHE A 86 -5.59 -0.75 13.86
CA PHE A 86 -5.66 -1.08 12.44
C PHE A 86 -5.05 -2.44 12.10
N GLY A 87 -3.81 -2.68 12.55
CA GLY A 87 -3.12 -3.95 12.27
C GLY A 87 -3.84 -5.17 12.84
N LYS A 88 -4.38 -5.05 14.07
CA LYS A 88 -5.17 -6.10 14.71
C LYS A 88 -6.50 -6.32 13.98
N THR A 89 -7.14 -5.25 13.51
CA THR A 89 -8.35 -5.35 12.69
C THR A 89 -8.08 -6.10 11.40
N VAL A 90 -7.03 -5.74 10.66
CA VAL A 90 -6.64 -6.45 9.42
C VAL A 90 -6.35 -7.93 9.69
N PHE A 91 -5.63 -8.23 10.77
CA PHE A 91 -5.38 -9.62 11.19
C PHE A 91 -6.67 -10.40 11.47
N ASN A 92 -7.60 -9.80 12.21
CA ASN A 92 -8.87 -10.45 12.53
C ASN A 92 -9.76 -10.63 11.30
N LEU A 93 -9.79 -9.64 10.39
CA LEU A 93 -10.54 -9.71 9.15
C LEU A 93 -10.02 -10.82 8.24
N THR A 94 -8.70 -10.89 8.05
CA THR A 94 -8.08 -11.92 7.22
C THR A 94 -8.28 -13.32 7.81
N ARG A 95 -8.17 -13.47 9.13
CA ARG A 95 -8.49 -14.74 9.82
C ARG A 95 -9.95 -15.16 9.61
N ARG A 96 -10.87 -14.20 9.63
CA ARG A 96 -12.31 -14.47 9.53
C ARG A 96 -12.75 -14.79 8.11
N TYR A 97 -12.23 -14.06 7.12
CA TYR A 97 -12.77 -14.07 5.77
C TYR A 97 -11.92 -14.82 4.74
N ILE A 98 -10.71 -15.26 5.11
CA ILE A 98 -9.87 -16.09 4.22
C ILE A 98 -9.89 -17.53 4.75
N PRO A 99 -10.55 -18.47 4.05
CA PRO A 99 -10.63 -19.86 4.47
C PRO A 99 -9.25 -20.46 4.72
N GLY A 100 -9.10 -21.14 5.86
CA GLY A 100 -7.84 -21.79 6.27
C GLY A 100 -6.73 -20.83 6.71
N SER A 101 -6.97 -19.52 6.76
CA SER A 101 -5.96 -18.56 7.22
C SER A 101 -5.97 -18.41 8.75
N PRO A 102 -4.82 -18.46 9.43
CA PRO A 102 -4.73 -18.09 10.85
C PRO A 102 -4.85 -16.57 11.07
N GLY A 103 -4.88 -15.76 9.99
CA GLY A 103 -4.84 -14.31 10.00
C GLY A 103 -3.46 -13.74 9.69
N PHE A 104 -3.42 -12.56 9.08
CA PHE A 104 -2.19 -11.83 8.79
C PHE A 104 -2.40 -10.31 8.74
N GLY A 105 -1.34 -9.57 9.05
CA GLY A 105 -1.38 -8.10 9.11
C GLY A 105 -1.01 -7.42 7.78
N PRO A 106 -0.99 -6.06 7.77
CA PRO A 106 -0.69 -5.27 6.57
C PRO A 106 0.66 -5.58 5.92
N HIS A 107 1.67 -5.99 6.69
CA HIS A 107 2.96 -6.37 6.13
C HIS A 107 2.87 -7.60 5.22
N ALA A 108 2.01 -8.58 5.54
CA ALA A 108 1.79 -9.73 4.68
C ALA A 108 1.04 -9.35 3.40
N VAL A 109 0.10 -8.39 3.47
CA VAL A 109 -0.56 -7.84 2.26
C VAL A 109 0.46 -7.29 1.28
N ARG A 110 1.49 -6.59 1.78
CA ARG A 110 2.61 -6.10 0.95
C ARG A 110 3.33 -7.23 0.21
N HIS A 111 3.61 -8.34 0.89
CA HIS A 111 4.23 -9.53 0.28
C HIS A 111 3.32 -10.20 -0.74
N LEU A 112 2.01 -10.27 -0.49
CA LEU A 112 1.03 -10.84 -1.43
C LEU A 112 0.99 -10.04 -2.74
N VAL A 113 0.97 -8.71 -2.66
CA VAL A 113 0.99 -7.82 -3.83
C VAL A 113 2.26 -8.04 -4.65
N ALA A 114 3.44 -8.02 -4.01
CA ALA A 114 4.72 -8.20 -4.68
C ALA A 114 4.85 -9.58 -5.34
N THR A 115 4.52 -10.64 -4.60
CA THR A 115 4.60 -12.01 -5.07
C THR A 115 3.62 -12.26 -6.23
N SER A 116 2.39 -11.75 -6.12
CA SER A 116 1.39 -11.86 -7.18
C SER A 116 1.86 -11.18 -8.47
N TRP A 117 2.44 -9.97 -8.37
CA TRP A 117 3.00 -9.28 -9.53
C TRP A 117 4.15 -10.05 -10.16
N LEU A 118 5.13 -10.49 -9.38
CA LEU A 118 6.33 -11.18 -9.90
C LEU A 118 6.04 -12.56 -10.46
N ARG A 119 5.01 -13.26 -9.96
CA ARG A 119 4.55 -14.51 -10.58
C ARG A 119 3.96 -14.27 -11.97
N LYS A 120 3.29 -13.14 -12.18
CA LYS A 120 2.72 -12.78 -13.48
C LYS A 120 3.74 -12.14 -14.43
N TYR A 121 4.70 -11.41 -13.87
CA TYR A 121 5.75 -10.70 -14.61
C TYR A 121 7.14 -11.01 -14.01
N PRO A 122 7.69 -12.20 -14.30
CA PRO A 122 8.98 -12.62 -13.73
C PRO A 122 10.13 -11.67 -14.05
N GLY A 123 10.78 -11.17 -12.99
CA GLY A 123 11.93 -10.29 -13.09
C GLY A 123 11.62 -8.79 -12.99
N ASP A 124 10.35 -8.40 -12.92
CA ASP A 124 9.94 -6.99 -12.84
C ASP A 124 10.07 -6.39 -11.43
N PHE A 125 11.28 -6.46 -10.87
CA PHE A 125 11.57 -5.99 -9.51
C PHE A 125 11.54 -4.47 -9.38
N LEU A 126 11.77 -3.75 -10.49
CA LEU A 126 11.72 -2.30 -10.47
C LEU A 126 10.27 -1.82 -10.26
N ALA A 127 9.31 -2.38 -10.98
CA ALA A 127 7.90 -2.06 -10.75
C ALA A 127 7.46 -2.41 -9.33
N VAL A 128 7.94 -3.53 -8.77
CA VAL A 128 7.67 -3.88 -7.37
C VAL A 128 8.27 -2.84 -6.42
N ALA A 129 9.52 -2.41 -6.63
CA ALA A 129 10.15 -1.38 -5.79
C ALA A 129 9.35 -0.07 -5.80
N GLU A 130 8.86 0.36 -6.96
CA GLU A 130 8.00 1.54 -7.08
C GLU A 130 6.64 1.36 -6.41
N LEU A 131 5.96 0.23 -6.68
CA LEU A 131 4.66 -0.12 -6.12
C LEU A 131 4.69 -0.14 -4.59
N LEU A 132 5.81 -0.62 -4.05
CA LEU A 132 6.04 -0.78 -2.64
C LEU A 132 6.69 0.47 -2.01
N ASN A 133 7.12 1.46 -2.78
CA ASN A 133 7.97 2.55 -2.31
C ASN A 133 9.14 2.04 -1.46
N ASP A 134 9.84 1.02 -1.97
CA ASP A 134 10.98 0.38 -1.32
C ASP A 134 12.25 0.57 -2.15
N ASN A 135 13.40 0.24 -1.58
CA ASN A 135 14.63 0.19 -2.36
C ASN A 135 14.73 -1.14 -3.13
N LEU A 136 15.27 -1.07 -4.35
CA LEU A 136 15.40 -2.22 -5.23
C LEU A 136 16.24 -3.35 -4.59
N THR A 137 17.28 -3.00 -3.83
CA THR A 137 18.14 -3.97 -3.14
C THR A 137 17.36 -4.82 -2.14
N THR A 138 16.45 -4.22 -1.36
CA THR A 138 15.56 -4.87 -0.40
C THR A 138 14.52 -5.72 -1.12
N VAL A 139 13.97 -5.24 -2.24
CA VAL A 139 13.07 -6.04 -3.07
C VAL A 139 13.77 -7.29 -3.60
N LEU A 140 14.98 -7.16 -4.13
CA LEU A 140 15.77 -8.30 -4.60
C LEU A 140 16.08 -9.27 -3.47
N ALA A 141 16.53 -8.78 -2.32
CA ALA A 141 16.81 -9.61 -1.16
C ALA A 141 15.59 -10.44 -0.72
N ASN A 142 14.39 -9.85 -0.78
CA ASN A 142 13.16 -10.51 -0.36
C ASN A 142 12.57 -11.45 -1.43
N TYR A 143 12.67 -11.12 -2.73
CA TYR A 143 11.87 -11.80 -3.76
C TYR A 143 12.67 -12.42 -4.91
N ALA A 144 13.99 -12.22 -5.01
CA ALA A 144 14.78 -12.79 -6.10
C ALA A 144 14.76 -14.32 -6.15
N HIS A 145 14.47 -14.97 -5.02
CA HIS A 145 14.31 -16.42 -4.94
C HIS A 145 13.18 -16.95 -5.83
N LEU A 146 12.16 -16.14 -6.15
CA LEU A 146 11.07 -16.53 -7.04
C LEU A 146 11.53 -16.82 -8.48
N ARG A 147 12.73 -16.38 -8.88
CA ARG A 147 13.25 -16.56 -10.25
C ARG A 147 13.89 -17.91 -10.52
N ARG A 148 14.21 -18.69 -9.50
CA ARG A 148 15.11 -19.85 -9.67
C ARG A 148 14.53 -20.85 -10.68
N ASP A 149 13.23 -21.10 -10.61
CA ASP A 149 12.55 -22.01 -11.53
C ASP A 149 12.32 -21.36 -12.90
N ASP A 150 11.99 -20.06 -12.92
CA ASP A 150 11.76 -19.31 -14.17
C ASP A 150 13.03 -19.15 -15.02
N SER A 151 14.21 -19.15 -14.41
CA SER A 151 15.46 -18.86 -15.11
C SER A 151 15.86 -20.00 -16.06
N PHE A 152 15.63 -21.25 -15.65
CA PHE A 152 15.89 -22.40 -16.51
C PHE A 152 14.89 -22.48 -17.66
N ALA A 153 13.59 -22.35 -17.37
CA ALA A 153 12.54 -22.37 -18.39
C ALA A 153 12.72 -21.27 -19.47
N ARG A 154 13.19 -20.07 -19.08
CA ARG A 154 13.45 -18.98 -20.03
C ARG A 154 14.67 -19.25 -20.91
N TYR A 155 15.71 -19.88 -20.36
CA TYR A 155 16.88 -20.24 -21.15
C TYR A 155 16.54 -21.35 -22.14
N GLU A 156 15.80 -22.37 -21.69
CA GLU A 156 15.28 -23.44 -22.55
C GLU A 156 14.47 -22.87 -23.72
N ALA A 157 13.48 -22.02 -23.44
CA ALA A 157 12.69 -21.37 -24.48
C ALA A 157 13.52 -20.53 -25.47
N TYR A 158 14.61 -19.89 -25.01
CA TYR A 158 15.53 -19.18 -25.90
C TYR A 158 16.31 -20.15 -26.81
N ILE A 159 16.82 -21.25 -26.25
CA ILE A 159 17.51 -22.28 -27.04
C ILE A 159 16.58 -22.85 -28.12
N ASP A 160 15.31 -23.10 -27.81
CA ASP A 160 14.33 -23.59 -28.78
C ASP A 160 14.08 -22.62 -29.95
N THR A 161 14.35 -21.32 -29.79
CA THR A 161 14.26 -20.36 -30.92
C THR A 161 15.46 -20.41 -31.87
N LEU A 162 16.55 -21.06 -31.47
CA LEU A 162 17.78 -21.18 -32.24
C LEU A 162 17.84 -22.47 -33.07
N THR A 163 16.90 -23.39 -32.85
CA THR A 163 16.77 -24.68 -33.55
C THR A 163 15.62 -24.65 -34.55
#